data_AF-A0A2J8A8N5-F1
#
_entry.id   AF-A0A2J8A8N5-F1
#
_cell.length_a   1.000
_cell.length_b   1.000
_cell.length_c   1.000
_cell.angle_alpha   90.00
_cell.angle_beta   90.00
_cell.angle_gamma   90.00
#
_symmetry.space_group_name_H-M   'P 1'
#
loop_
_entity.id
_entity.type
_entity.pdbx_description
1 polymer ?
#
loop_
_entity_poly.entity_id
_entity_poly.type
_entity_poly.pdbx_seq_one_letter_code
_entity_poly.pdbx_strand_id
1 'polypeptide(L)'
;MVTGRTGAILGATTVAPAGAISGVDETRTNADSAAQVYIQYLKGAVALSSYDLNMAVSTVTIARAAFTTSDPAASKFFGYLDQIYSLGGAIPGLAPPLPSPPPPRPISGPSPPRLPSPPLPPPLPPLLPPVPVNVTTSFMGCYKDNAAVRALAFRLIADRANALLFCARLTKLAGYPFMGLQGSNCFGGTDLARAESYGVRAATECATSCPGNSTQTCGLTTSTLVLVSVYSVT
;
A
#
# COMPACT_ATOMS: atom_id res chain seq x y z
N MET A 1 -6.24 -29.81 -53.23
CA MET A 1 -7.25 -28.75 -53.38
C MET A 1 -7.15 -27.83 -52.18
N VAL A 2 -7.16 -26.53 -52.45
CA VAL A 2 -6.98 -25.33 -51.60
C VAL A 2 -8.05 -25.30 -50.49
N THR A 3 -7.81 -24.88 -49.23
CA THR A 3 -7.76 -23.52 -48.62
C THR A 3 -7.71 -23.74 -47.08
N GLY A 4 -7.27 -22.89 -46.14
CA GLY A 4 -6.81 -21.49 -46.06
C GLY A 4 -6.55 -21.17 -44.55
N ARG A 5 -5.71 -20.15 -44.28
CA ARG A 5 -5.35 -19.60 -42.95
C ARG A 5 -6.56 -19.02 -42.19
N THR A 6 -6.58 -19.10 -40.85
CA THR A 6 -6.71 -17.95 -39.90
C THR A 6 -6.67 -18.39 -38.42
N GLY A 7 -6.16 -17.50 -37.56
CA GLY A 7 -5.78 -17.77 -36.18
C GLY A 7 -6.91 -17.80 -35.13
N ALA A 8 -6.55 -18.28 -33.94
CA ALA A 8 -7.40 -18.32 -32.77
C ALA A 8 -7.28 -17.02 -31.96
N ILE A 9 -8.31 -16.18 -32.05
CA ILE A 9 -8.71 -15.25 -31.00
C ILE A 9 -10.16 -15.62 -30.70
N LEU A 10 -10.47 -16.02 -29.46
CA LEU A 10 -11.85 -16.06 -28.97
C LEU A 10 -11.85 -15.60 -27.51
N GLY A 11 -12.49 -14.46 -27.29
CA GLY A 11 -12.89 -13.99 -25.99
C GLY A 11 -14.35 -14.32 -25.66
N ALA A 12 -14.71 -13.92 -24.45
CA ALA A 12 -16.03 -13.50 -23.97
C ALA A 12 -17.13 -14.55 -23.66
N THR A 13 -17.39 -14.62 -22.35
CA THR A 13 -18.70 -14.66 -21.65
C THR A 13 -19.74 -15.72 -22.00
N THR A 14 -20.08 -16.53 -20.99
CA THR A 14 -21.42 -17.09 -20.80
C THR A 14 -22.03 -16.55 -19.51
N VAL A 15 -23.02 -15.66 -19.65
CA VAL A 15 -24.03 -15.36 -18.63
C VAL A 15 -25.09 -16.45 -18.69
N ALA A 16 -25.49 -17.01 -17.56
CA ALA A 16 -26.65 -17.92 -17.43
C ALA A 16 -27.33 -17.71 -16.05
N PRO A 17 -28.63 -18.02 -15.92
CA PRO A 17 -29.63 -17.12 -15.35
C PRO A 17 -29.97 -17.31 -13.86
N ALA A 18 -30.72 -16.34 -13.35
CA ALA A 18 -31.18 -16.18 -11.98
C ALA A 18 -31.92 -17.40 -11.41
N GLY A 19 -31.34 -17.97 -10.34
CA GLY A 19 -32.00 -18.77 -9.32
C GLY A 19 -31.57 -18.22 -7.95
N ALA A 20 -32.51 -17.67 -7.20
CA ALA A 20 -32.26 -16.88 -6.00
C ALA A 20 -31.91 -17.73 -4.77
N ILE A 21 -30.70 -18.30 -4.67
CA ILE A 21 -30.04 -18.73 -3.41
C ILE A 21 -28.52 -18.86 -3.63
N SER A 22 -27.77 -17.76 -3.85
CA SER A 22 -26.28 -17.87 -3.99
C SER A 22 -25.49 -16.59 -3.76
N GLY A 23 -26.09 -15.52 -3.21
CA GLY A 23 -25.35 -14.27 -3.01
C GLY A 23 -24.30 -14.35 -1.89
N VAL A 24 -24.61 -15.10 -0.82
CA VAL A 24 -23.76 -15.22 0.37
C VAL A 24 -22.61 -16.21 0.21
N ASP A 25 -22.82 -17.33 -0.48
CA ASP A 25 -21.76 -18.35 -0.65
C ASP A 25 -20.71 -17.92 -1.68
N GLU A 26 -21.12 -17.21 -2.74
CA GLU A 26 -20.19 -16.64 -3.72
C GLU A 26 -19.39 -15.49 -3.09
N THR A 27 -20.05 -14.59 -2.36
CA THR A 27 -19.37 -13.50 -1.62
C THR A 27 -18.37 -14.05 -0.60
N ARG A 28 -18.71 -15.15 0.09
CA ARG A 28 -17.82 -15.83 1.06
C ARG A 28 -16.65 -16.53 0.39
N THR A 29 -16.88 -17.22 -0.72
CA THR A 29 -15.80 -17.89 -1.48
C THR A 29 -14.82 -16.88 -2.07
N ASN A 30 -15.33 -15.73 -2.55
CA ASN A 30 -14.52 -14.63 -3.04
C ASN A 30 -13.71 -13.98 -1.92
N ALA A 31 -14.28 -13.84 -0.72
CA ALA A 31 -13.59 -13.33 0.46
C ALA A 31 -12.47 -14.24 0.96
N ASP A 32 -12.73 -15.56 1.03
CA ASP A 32 -11.72 -16.57 1.38
C ASP A 32 -10.54 -16.53 0.40
N SER A 33 -10.83 -16.46 -0.90
CA SER A 33 -9.80 -16.43 -1.95
C SER A 33 -8.97 -15.16 -1.89
N ALA A 34 -9.60 -14.00 -1.70
CA ALA A 34 -8.91 -12.72 -1.54
C ALA A 34 -8.02 -12.70 -0.28
N ALA A 35 -8.49 -13.25 0.84
CA ALA A 35 -7.72 -13.34 2.07
C ALA A 35 -6.48 -14.23 1.91
N GLN A 36 -6.62 -15.38 1.24
CA GLN A 36 -5.48 -16.27 0.95
C GLN A 36 -4.43 -15.61 0.06
N VAL A 37 -4.85 -14.93 -1.00
CA VAL A 37 -3.93 -14.21 -1.91
C VAL A 37 -3.18 -13.11 -1.16
N TYR A 38 -3.87 -12.39 -0.29
CA TYR A 38 -3.24 -11.36 0.55
C TYR A 38 -2.24 -11.96 1.55
N ILE A 39 -2.58 -13.09 2.19
CA ILE A 39 -1.67 -13.83 3.08
C ILE A 39 -0.40 -14.28 2.34
N GLN A 40 -0.53 -14.79 1.11
CA GLN A 40 0.64 -15.23 0.33
C GLN A 40 1.54 -14.05 -0.06
N TYR A 41 0.94 -12.89 -0.36
CA TYR A 41 1.68 -11.66 -0.57
C TYR A 41 2.45 -11.23 0.68
N LEU A 42 1.80 -11.25 1.85
CA LEU A 42 2.44 -10.91 3.14
C LEU A 42 3.56 -11.88 3.54
N LYS A 43 3.45 -13.15 3.14
CA LYS A 43 4.52 -14.16 3.31
C LYS A 43 5.67 -14.00 2.31
N GLY A 44 5.57 -13.10 1.34
CA GLY A 44 6.53 -12.96 0.24
C GLY A 44 6.51 -14.14 -0.75
N ALA A 45 5.47 -14.98 -0.72
CA ALA A 45 5.34 -16.15 -1.59
C ALA A 45 4.82 -15.79 -2.99
N VAL A 46 4.13 -14.65 -3.14
CA VAL A 46 3.68 -14.11 -4.43
C VAL A 46 3.92 -12.59 -4.47
N ALA A 47 4.33 -12.08 -5.64
CA ALA A 47 4.39 -10.64 -5.90
C ALA A 47 3.08 -10.23 -6.59
N LEU A 48 2.30 -9.37 -5.95
CA LEU A 48 1.06 -8.83 -6.51
C LEU A 48 1.32 -7.43 -7.06
N SER A 49 0.62 -7.08 -8.13
CA SER A 49 0.57 -5.69 -8.57
C SER A 49 -0.18 -4.85 -7.53
N SER A 50 0.04 -3.54 -7.52
CA SER A 50 -0.68 -2.62 -6.63
C SER A 50 -2.20 -2.69 -6.83
N TYR A 51 -2.65 -3.01 -8.04
CA TYR A 51 -4.06 -3.19 -8.37
C TYR A 51 -4.64 -4.47 -7.76
N ASP A 52 -3.94 -5.59 -7.94
CA ASP A 52 -4.38 -6.89 -7.43
C ASP A 52 -4.35 -6.93 -5.90
N LEU A 53 -3.33 -6.31 -5.29
CA LEU A 53 -3.25 -6.15 -3.85
C LEU A 53 -4.40 -5.29 -3.31
N ASN A 54 -4.70 -4.16 -3.96
CA ASN A 54 -5.79 -3.28 -3.53
C ASN A 54 -7.16 -3.96 -3.69
N MET A 55 -7.35 -4.76 -4.75
CA MET A 55 -8.55 -5.57 -4.91
C MET A 55 -8.67 -6.61 -3.80
N ALA A 56 -7.60 -7.37 -3.50
CA ALA A 56 -7.61 -8.36 -2.43
C ALA A 56 -7.93 -7.73 -1.06
N VAL A 57 -7.26 -6.62 -0.71
CA VAL A 57 -7.49 -5.90 0.55
C VAL A 57 -8.90 -5.32 0.61
N SER A 58 -9.42 -4.77 -0.49
CA SER A 58 -10.78 -4.22 -0.55
C SER A 58 -11.84 -5.31 -0.37
N THR A 59 -11.70 -6.46 -1.04
CA THR A 59 -12.61 -7.60 -0.89
C THR A 59 -12.62 -8.12 0.55
N VAL A 60 -11.45 -8.26 1.19
CA VAL A 60 -11.34 -8.65 2.60
C VAL A 60 -11.98 -7.61 3.53
N THR A 61 -11.82 -6.32 3.22
CA THR A 61 -12.41 -5.22 3.99
C THR A 61 -13.94 -5.27 3.97
N ILE A 62 -14.52 -5.42 2.78
CA ILE A 62 -15.97 -5.50 2.59
C ILE A 62 -16.52 -6.76 3.27
N ALA A 63 -15.85 -7.91 3.10
CA ALA A 63 -16.26 -9.17 3.72
C ALA A 63 -16.22 -9.13 5.26
N ARG A 64 -15.20 -8.49 5.83
CA ARG A 64 -15.11 -8.26 7.29
C ARG A 64 -16.27 -7.41 7.82
N ALA A 65 -16.73 -6.43 7.05
CA ALA A 65 -17.89 -5.62 7.41
C ALA A 65 -19.23 -6.37 7.23
N ALA A 66 -19.27 -7.36 6.35
CA ALA A 66 -20.47 -8.12 6.03
C ALA A 66 -20.69 -9.37 6.89
N PHE A 67 -19.63 -10.00 7.40
CA PHE A 67 -19.72 -11.25 8.16
C PHE A 67 -19.73 -11.03 9.68
N THR A 68 -20.45 -11.88 10.40
CA THR A 68 -20.50 -11.88 11.87
C THR A 68 -19.63 -12.98 12.46
N THR A 69 -18.97 -12.71 13.58
CA THR A 69 -18.13 -13.68 14.29
C THR A 69 -18.90 -14.86 14.87
N SER A 70 -20.23 -14.74 14.96
CA SER A 70 -21.14 -15.80 15.40
C SER A 70 -21.63 -16.71 14.28
N ASP A 71 -21.31 -16.43 13.00
CA ASP A 71 -21.64 -17.29 11.86
C ASP A 71 -20.61 -18.43 11.74
N PRO A 72 -20.99 -19.70 11.98
CA PRO A 72 -20.08 -20.84 11.83
C PRO A 72 -19.53 -20.97 10.41
N ALA A 73 -20.30 -20.54 9.40
CA ALA A 73 -19.89 -20.61 8.01
C ALA A 73 -18.80 -19.59 7.65
N ALA A 74 -18.66 -18.49 8.41
CA ALA A 74 -17.63 -17.48 8.22
C ALA A 74 -16.36 -17.73 9.08
N SER A 75 -16.36 -18.75 9.94
CA SER A 75 -15.25 -19.08 10.85
C SER A 75 -13.89 -19.17 10.14
N LYS A 76 -13.86 -19.75 8.95
CA LYS A 76 -12.66 -19.89 8.10
C LYS A 76 -12.10 -18.54 7.65
N PHE A 77 -12.98 -17.61 7.28
CA PHE A 77 -12.59 -16.24 6.92
C PHE A 77 -11.98 -15.50 8.10
N PHE A 78 -12.55 -15.63 9.30
CA PHE A 78 -11.98 -15.03 10.52
C PHE A 78 -10.60 -15.61 10.86
N GLY A 79 -10.38 -16.90 10.63
CA GLY A 79 -9.04 -17.51 10.74
C GLY A 79 -8.01 -16.88 9.79
N TYR A 80 -8.42 -16.51 8.57
CA TYR A 80 -7.55 -15.77 7.65
C TYR A 80 -7.28 -14.34 8.13
N LEU A 81 -8.26 -13.66 8.72
CA LEU A 81 -8.06 -12.33 9.31
C LEU A 81 -6.99 -12.35 10.41
N ASP A 82 -7.06 -13.33 11.31
CA ASP A 82 -6.06 -13.49 12.38
C ASP A 82 -4.66 -13.74 11.80
N GLN A 83 -4.57 -14.56 10.74
CA GLN A 83 -3.31 -14.80 10.04
C GLN A 83 -2.77 -13.55 9.35
N ILE A 84 -3.63 -12.73 8.72
CA ILE A 84 -3.27 -11.45 8.11
C ILE A 84 -2.67 -10.52 9.17
N TYR A 85 -3.30 -10.38 10.34
CA TYR A 85 -2.79 -9.53 11.41
C TYR A 85 -1.50 -10.06 12.02
N SER A 86 -1.38 -11.38 12.20
CA SER A 86 -0.15 -12.00 12.69
C SER A 86 1.04 -11.79 11.74
N LEU A 87 0.78 -11.58 10.44
CA LEU A 87 1.79 -11.26 9.43
C LEU A 87 2.04 -9.75 9.28
N GLY A 88 1.40 -8.91 10.11
CA GLY A 88 1.53 -7.45 10.06
C GLY A 88 0.69 -6.78 8.96
N GLY A 89 -0.25 -7.49 8.35
CA GLY A 89 -1.20 -6.92 7.39
C GLY A 89 -2.21 -5.98 8.06
N ALA A 90 -2.71 -5.01 7.30
CA ALA A 90 -3.67 -4.01 7.78
C ALA A 90 -4.93 -4.03 6.90
N ILE A 91 -6.10 -4.01 7.55
CA ILE A 91 -7.40 -3.98 6.89
C ILE A 91 -8.07 -2.65 7.26
N PRO A 92 -8.28 -1.73 6.31
CA PRO A 92 -8.90 -0.44 6.57
C PRO A 92 -10.35 -0.57 7.08
N GLY A 93 -10.81 0.36 7.92
CA GLY A 93 -12.25 0.56 8.16
C GLY A 93 -12.77 0.23 9.56
N LEU A 94 -12.03 -0.49 10.40
CA LEU A 94 -12.34 -0.63 11.83
C LEU A 94 -11.02 -0.71 12.62
N ALA A 95 -11.00 -0.17 13.83
CA ALA A 95 -9.87 -0.38 14.74
C ALA A 95 -9.59 -1.89 14.86
N PRO A 96 -8.31 -2.32 14.93
CA PRO A 96 -8.00 -3.70 15.27
C PRO A 96 -8.81 -4.08 16.52
N PRO A 97 -9.40 -5.28 16.60
CA PRO A 97 -9.96 -5.74 17.87
C PRO A 97 -8.86 -5.56 18.91
N LEU A 98 -9.22 -5.04 20.10
CA LEU A 98 -8.25 -4.94 21.19
C LEU A 98 -7.57 -6.31 21.31
N PRO A 99 -6.23 -6.36 21.43
CA PRO A 99 -5.55 -7.62 21.68
C PRO A 99 -6.25 -8.31 22.84
N SER A 100 -6.63 -9.58 22.63
CA SER A 100 -7.21 -10.39 23.69
C SER A 100 -6.32 -10.27 24.92
N PRO A 101 -6.88 -10.17 26.14
CA PRO A 101 -6.05 -10.20 27.33
C PRO A 101 -5.15 -11.45 27.25
N PRO A 102 -3.85 -11.31 27.55
CA PRO A 102 -2.93 -12.43 27.46
C PRO A 102 -3.49 -13.59 28.32
N PRO A 103 -3.39 -14.84 27.86
CA PRO A 103 -3.85 -15.98 28.64
C PRO A 103 -3.22 -15.92 30.05
N PRO A 104 -3.95 -16.30 31.12
CA PRO A 104 -3.38 -16.36 32.45
C PRO A 104 -2.08 -17.16 32.38
N ARG A 105 -0.99 -16.58 32.91
CA ARG A 105 0.32 -17.23 32.88
C ARG A 105 0.16 -18.64 33.45
N PRO A 106 0.65 -19.68 32.76
CA PRO A 106 0.80 -20.98 33.37
C PRO A 106 1.57 -20.79 34.69
N ILE A 107 1.02 -21.32 35.77
CA ILE A 107 1.73 -21.42 37.05
C ILE A 107 3.08 -22.04 36.73
N SER A 108 4.13 -21.33 37.08
CA SER A 108 5.53 -21.62 36.75
C SER A 108 5.86 -23.09 37.01
N GLY A 109 5.90 -23.87 35.94
CA GLY A 109 6.61 -25.14 35.94
C GLY A 109 8.09 -24.90 36.20
N PRO A 110 8.83 -25.93 36.69
CA PRO A 110 10.27 -25.81 36.87
C PRO A 110 10.93 -25.38 35.56
N SER A 111 11.84 -24.40 35.66
CA SER A 111 12.52 -23.85 34.50
C SER A 111 13.20 -24.96 33.69
N PRO A 112 12.99 -25.03 32.37
CA PRO A 112 13.72 -25.99 31.54
C PRO A 112 15.22 -25.74 31.68
N PRO A 113 16.07 -26.79 31.61
CA PRO A 113 17.51 -26.62 31.61
C PRO A 113 17.92 -25.67 30.47
N ARG A 114 18.87 -24.77 30.74
CA ARG A 114 19.39 -23.86 29.71
C ARG A 114 19.91 -24.68 28.54
N LEU A 115 19.29 -24.49 27.38
CA LEU A 115 19.89 -24.87 26.11
C LEU A 115 21.22 -24.11 25.95
N PRO A 116 22.26 -24.75 25.39
CA PRO A 116 23.48 -24.04 25.02
C PRO A 116 23.14 -22.93 24.03
N SER A 117 23.78 -21.77 24.19
CA SER A 117 23.59 -20.63 23.30
C SER A 117 23.88 -21.04 21.85
N PRO A 118 23.03 -20.66 20.88
CA PRO A 118 23.37 -20.86 19.48
C PRO A 118 24.66 -20.12 19.14
N PRO A 119 25.49 -20.63 18.21
CA PRO A 119 26.68 -19.94 17.77
C PRO A 119 26.30 -18.56 17.21
N LEU A 120 27.12 -17.56 17.52
CA LEU A 120 26.92 -16.19 17.05
C LEU A 120 26.84 -16.20 15.51
N PRO A 121 25.87 -15.49 14.89
CA PRO A 121 25.89 -15.31 13.45
C PRO A 121 27.20 -14.63 13.02
N PRO A 122 27.71 -14.93 11.81
CA PRO A 122 28.90 -14.27 11.30
C PRO A 122 28.68 -12.75 11.26
N PRO A 123 29.74 -11.95 11.45
CA PRO A 123 29.62 -10.49 11.38
C PRO A 123 29.04 -10.09 10.02
N LEU A 124 28.02 -9.22 10.04
CA LEU A 124 27.49 -8.62 8.82
C LEU A 124 28.63 -7.94 8.06
N PRO A 125 28.66 -8.04 6.72
CA PRO A 125 29.60 -7.26 5.93
C PRO A 125 29.41 -5.77 6.23
N PRO A 126 30.49 -4.96 6.23
CA PRO A 126 30.38 -3.53 6.47
C PRO A 126 29.38 -2.92 5.48
N LEU A 127 28.34 -2.28 6.04
CA LEU A 127 27.42 -1.44 5.28
C LEU A 127 28.27 -0.43 4.51
N LEU A 128 28.22 -0.48 3.18
CA LEU A 128 28.87 0.52 2.34
C LEU A 128 28.47 1.91 2.83
N PRO A 129 29.39 2.88 2.89
CA PRO A 129 29.03 4.25 3.22
C PRO A 129 27.93 4.72 2.26
N PRO A 130 26.90 5.44 2.74
CA PRO A 130 25.87 5.98 1.86
C PRO A 130 26.56 6.83 0.78
N VAL A 131 26.49 6.37 -0.46
CA VAL A 131 27.02 7.11 -1.60
C VAL A 131 26.37 8.50 -1.56
N PRO A 132 27.15 9.59 -1.64
CA PRO A 132 26.56 10.92 -1.73
C PRO A 132 25.74 10.98 -3.02
N VAL A 133 24.42 10.84 -2.89
CA VAL A 133 23.50 11.04 -3.99
C VAL A 133 23.44 12.54 -4.23
N ASN A 134 24.18 13.00 -5.24
CA ASN A 134 23.95 14.33 -5.79
C ASN A 134 22.53 14.32 -6.36
N VAL A 135 21.65 15.13 -5.78
CA VAL A 135 20.26 15.24 -6.19
C VAL A 135 19.98 16.70 -6.53
N THR A 136 19.59 16.93 -7.78
CA THR A 136 19.16 18.24 -8.25
C THR A 136 17.66 18.24 -8.50
N THR A 137 16.98 19.31 -8.07
CA THR A 137 15.53 19.44 -8.16
C THR A 137 15.14 20.70 -8.90
N SER A 138 14.16 20.62 -9.81
CA SER A 138 13.58 21.80 -10.46
C SER A 138 12.07 21.83 -10.22
N PHE A 139 11.51 22.99 -9.89
CA PHE A 139 10.08 23.14 -9.64
C PHE A 139 9.29 23.13 -10.95
N MET A 140 8.35 22.19 -11.08
CA MET A 140 7.54 22.01 -12.29
C MET A 140 6.17 22.70 -12.17
N GLY A 141 5.60 22.72 -10.97
CA GLY A 141 4.33 23.40 -10.74
C GLY A 141 3.59 22.96 -9.48
N CYS A 142 2.49 23.66 -9.23
CA CYS A 142 1.51 23.30 -8.22
C CYS A 142 0.30 22.68 -8.93
N TYR A 143 -0.06 21.45 -8.55
CA TYR A 143 -1.13 20.70 -9.20
C TYR A 143 -2.17 20.28 -8.18
N LYS A 144 -3.43 20.16 -8.61
CA LYS A 144 -4.44 19.50 -7.78
C LYS A 144 -4.08 18.03 -7.62
N ASP A 145 -4.34 17.51 -6.43
CA ASP A 145 -4.24 16.09 -6.13
C ASP A 145 -5.60 15.53 -5.72
N ASN A 146 -5.80 14.25 -5.99
CA ASN A 146 -7.02 13.54 -5.61
C ASN A 146 -6.63 12.39 -4.68
N ALA A 147 -7.19 12.38 -3.47
CA ALA A 147 -6.82 11.41 -2.46
C ALA A 147 -7.13 9.96 -2.85
N ALA A 148 -8.16 9.75 -3.69
CA ALA A 148 -8.54 8.44 -4.21
C ALA A 148 -7.60 7.97 -5.34
N VAL A 149 -7.16 8.90 -6.19
CA VAL A 149 -6.26 8.61 -7.31
C VAL A 149 -5.21 9.70 -7.37
N ARG A 150 -4.05 9.43 -6.80
CA ARG A 150 -3.01 10.46 -6.62
C ARG A 150 -2.43 10.93 -7.95
N ALA A 151 -2.14 12.23 -8.03
CA ALA A 151 -1.48 12.90 -9.15
C ALA A 151 -0.11 12.28 -9.45
N LEU A 152 0.64 11.95 -8.40
CA LEU A 152 1.82 11.08 -8.46
C LEU A 152 1.50 9.78 -7.73
N ALA A 153 1.61 8.66 -8.43
CA ALA A 153 1.02 7.39 -8.00
C ALA A 153 1.70 6.75 -6.79
N PHE A 154 2.98 7.02 -6.56
CA PHE A 154 3.79 6.28 -5.59
C PHE A 154 4.02 7.09 -4.34
N ARG A 155 3.38 6.74 -3.21
CA ARG A 155 3.74 7.36 -1.93
C ARG A 155 5.05 6.76 -1.42
N LEU A 156 6.09 7.58 -1.34
CA LEU A 156 7.41 7.16 -0.88
C LEU A 156 7.48 7.16 0.65
N ILE A 157 6.96 8.22 1.27
CA ILE A 157 6.90 8.32 2.74
C ILE A 157 5.79 9.28 3.19
N ALA A 158 5.35 9.13 4.43
CA ALA A 158 4.57 10.11 5.19
C ALA A 158 5.26 10.35 6.53
N ASP A 159 6.00 11.45 6.66
CA ASP A 159 6.86 11.74 7.81
C ASP A 159 6.79 13.23 8.22
N ARG A 160 6.92 13.52 9.52
CA ARG A 160 6.98 14.89 10.03
C ARG A 160 8.33 15.55 9.73
N ALA A 161 9.36 14.80 9.40
CA ALA A 161 10.63 15.27 8.88
C ALA A 161 10.61 15.49 7.36
N ASN A 162 9.46 15.37 6.68
CA ASN A 162 9.39 15.57 5.24
C ASN A 162 9.84 16.99 4.85
N ALA A 163 10.71 17.05 3.85
CA ALA A 163 11.32 18.24 3.30
C ALA A 163 11.72 17.96 1.84
N LEU A 164 12.01 19.01 1.08
CA LEU A 164 12.28 18.92 -0.36
C LEU A 164 13.44 17.98 -0.66
N LEU A 165 14.62 18.19 -0.05
CA LEU A 165 15.79 17.35 -0.30
C LEU A 165 15.63 15.92 0.21
N PHE A 166 14.85 15.73 1.28
CA PHE A 166 14.58 14.40 1.82
C PHE A 166 13.72 13.59 0.84
N CYS A 167 12.63 14.19 0.35
CA CYS A 167 11.77 13.58 -0.65
C CYS A 167 12.51 13.34 -1.98
N ALA A 168 13.36 14.28 -2.41
CA ALA A 168 14.13 14.15 -3.65
C ALA A 168 15.10 12.97 -3.61
N ARG A 169 15.79 12.75 -2.48
CA ARG A 169 16.69 11.59 -2.28
C ARG A 169 15.92 10.28 -2.35
N LEU A 170 14.79 10.18 -1.66
CA LEU A 170 13.94 8.99 -1.72
C LEU A 170 13.43 8.72 -3.14
N THR A 171 13.05 9.78 -3.85
CA THR A 171 12.58 9.71 -5.23
C THR A 171 13.68 9.20 -6.17
N LYS A 172 14.90 9.73 -6.02
CA LYS A 172 16.07 9.30 -6.80
C LYS A 172 16.43 7.85 -6.52
N LEU A 173 16.44 7.44 -5.25
CA LEU A 173 16.69 6.05 -4.83
C LEU A 173 15.62 5.09 -5.35
N ALA A 174 14.37 5.53 -5.41
CA ALA A 174 13.25 4.77 -5.96
C ALA A 174 13.19 4.78 -7.50
N GLY A 175 14.07 5.53 -8.18
CA GLY A 175 14.15 5.56 -9.64
C GLY A 175 13.07 6.39 -10.32
N TYR A 176 12.40 7.30 -9.61
CA TYR A 176 11.38 8.17 -10.20
C TYR A 176 11.97 9.50 -10.68
N PRO A 177 11.60 9.98 -11.89
CA PRO A 177 12.04 11.28 -12.41
C PRO A 177 11.29 12.48 -11.81
N PHE A 178 10.13 12.26 -11.19
CA PHE A 178 9.33 13.31 -10.58
C PHE A 178 9.01 13.00 -9.13
N MET A 179 9.03 14.04 -8.30
CA MET A 179 8.56 14.00 -6.91
C MET A 179 7.41 14.97 -6.68
N GLY A 180 6.60 14.68 -5.67
CA GLY A 180 5.48 15.49 -5.24
C GLY A 180 5.48 15.67 -3.73
N LEU A 181 5.45 16.91 -3.26
CA LEU A 181 5.36 17.25 -1.84
C LEU A 181 3.94 17.66 -1.48
N GLN A 182 3.42 17.08 -0.40
CA GLN A 182 2.08 17.32 0.12
C GLN A 182 2.08 17.19 1.66
N GLY A 183 2.39 18.29 2.34
CA GLY A 183 2.60 18.35 3.77
C GLY A 183 3.69 17.36 4.22
N SER A 184 3.30 16.41 5.06
CA SER A 184 4.17 15.30 5.51
C SER A 184 4.35 14.20 4.47
N ASN A 185 3.59 14.21 3.37
CA ASN A 185 3.65 13.17 2.35
C ASN A 185 4.64 13.54 1.24
N CYS A 186 5.38 12.52 0.81
CA CYS A 186 6.25 12.54 -0.35
C CYS A 186 5.77 11.49 -1.35
N PHE A 187 5.61 11.91 -2.60
CA PHE A 187 5.18 11.08 -3.71
C PHE A 187 6.24 11.05 -4.80
N GLY A 188 6.30 9.96 -5.56
CA GLY A 188 7.11 9.77 -6.76
C GLY A 188 6.23 9.41 -7.96
N GLY A 189 6.72 9.70 -9.16
CA GLY A 189 6.00 9.45 -10.40
C GLY A 189 6.94 9.37 -11.60
N THR A 190 6.51 8.63 -12.61
CA THR A 190 7.21 8.46 -13.90
C THR A 190 6.89 9.57 -14.90
N ASP A 191 5.74 10.21 -14.74
CA ASP A 191 5.21 11.25 -15.62
C ASP A 191 4.28 12.20 -14.84
N LEU A 192 3.83 13.25 -15.52
CA LEU A 192 2.96 14.30 -14.97
C LEU A 192 1.56 14.30 -15.60
N ALA A 193 1.22 13.35 -16.47
CA ALA A 193 -0.01 13.40 -17.27
C ALA A 193 -1.27 13.50 -16.40
N ARG A 194 -1.27 12.78 -15.27
CA ARG A 194 -2.38 12.83 -14.32
C ARG A 194 -2.42 14.14 -13.55
N ALA A 195 -1.28 14.64 -13.08
CA ALA A 195 -1.20 15.92 -12.40
C ALA A 195 -1.74 17.05 -13.30
N GLU A 196 -1.35 17.05 -14.57
CA GLU A 196 -1.85 17.98 -15.58
C GLU A 196 -3.36 17.83 -15.80
N SER A 197 -3.87 16.60 -15.85
CA SER A 197 -5.31 16.34 -16.02
C SER A 197 -6.17 16.87 -14.86
N TYR A 198 -5.64 16.91 -13.64
CA TYR A 198 -6.33 17.49 -12.47
C TYR A 198 -6.27 19.01 -12.43
N GLY A 199 -5.33 19.58 -13.17
CA GLY A 199 -5.21 21.02 -13.39
C GLY A 199 -4.14 21.68 -12.53
N VAL A 200 -3.51 22.67 -13.15
CA VAL A 200 -2.47 23.52 -12.55
C VAL A 200 -3.12 24.58 -11.66
N ARG A 201 -2.43 24.96 -10.59
CA ARG A 201 -2.80 26.02 -9.65
C ARG A 201 -1.65 27.00 -9.49
N ALA A 202 -1.94 28.17 -8.90
CA ALA A 202 -0.89 29.13 -8.65
C ALA A 202 0.12 28.55 -7.64
N ALA A 203 1.42 28.77 -7.86
CA ALA A 203 2.47 28.26 -6.97
C ALA A 203 2.30 28.71 -5.51
N THR A 204 1.71 29.90 -5.31
CA THR A 204 1.37 30.46 -3.99
C THR A 204 0.34 29.64 -3.23
N GLU A 205 -0.53 28.88 -3.91
CA GLU A 205 -1.51 28.00 -3.27
C GLU A 205 -0.85 26.74 -2.67
N CYS A 206 0.30 26.33 -3.21
CA CYS A 206 1.12 25.22 -2.72
C CYS A 206 2.20 25.66 -1.71
N ALA A 207 2.12 26.89 -1.20
CA ALA A 207 3.18 27.47 -0.37
C ALA A 207 3.13 27.07 1.12
N THR A 208 2.49 25.95 1.47
CA THR A 208 2.50 25.47 2.86
C THR A 208 3.90 25.05 3.24
N SER A 209 4.40 25.52 4.38
CA SER A 209 5.72 25.14 4.90
C SER A 209 5.86 23.63 5.08
N CYS A 210 7.02 23.08 4.70
CA CYS A 210 7.36 21.70 5.00
C CYS A 210 7.56 21.48 6.50
N PRO A 211 7.11 20.34 7.06
CA PRO A 211 7.24 20.09 8.49
C PRO A 211 8.70 19.82 8.92
N GLY A 212 9.54 19.27 8.04
CA GLY A 212 10.97 19.07 8.28
C GLY A 212 11.85 20.28 7.98
N ASN A 213 11.34 21.29 7.27
CA ASN A 213 12.04 22.54 7.01
C ASN A 213 11.05 23.66 6.63
N SER A 214 10.79 24.58 7.54
CA SER A 214 9.78 25.63 7.35
C SER A 214 10.11 26.65 6.26
N THR A 215 11.37 26.72 5.81
CA THR A 215 11.81 27.59 4.71
C THR A 215 11.46 27.02 3.33
N GLN A 216 10.99 25.78 3.26
CA GLN A 216 10.62 25.09 2.02
C GLN A 216 9.11 24.91 1.92
N THR A 217 8.61 24.75 0.70
CA THR A 217 7.18 24.58 0.43
C THR A 217 6.84 23.14 0.09
N CYS A 218 5.75 22.64 0.66
CA CYS A 218 5.30 21.26 0.59
C CYS A 218 3.82 21.15 0.19
N GLY A 219 3.39 21.90 -0.83
CA GLY A 219 2.03 21.77 -1.35
C GLY A 219 0.97 22.29 -0.39
N LEU A 220 -0.18 21.62 -0.34
CA LEU A 220 -1.29 21.93 0.57
C LEU A 220 -2.09 20.67 0.86
N THR A 221 -2.50 20.49 2.12
CA THR A 221 -3.42 19.42 2.50
C THR A 221 -4.45 19.95 3.49
N THR A 222 -5.66 20.18 3.00
CA THR A 222 -6.82 20.52 3.81
C THR A 222 -7.96 19.54 3.52
N SER A 223 -9.04 19.61 4.30
CA SER A 223 -10.22 18.76 4.10
C SER A 223 -10.94 19.02 2.77
N THR A 224 -10.70 20.17 2.13
CA THR A 224 -11.41 20.60 0.90
C THR A 224 -10.49 20.74 -0.30
N LEU A 225 -9.18 20.90 -0.08
CA LEU A 225 -8.22 21.13 -1.15
C LEU A 225 -6.92 20.39 -0.87
N VAL A 226 -6.51 19.60 -1.84
CA VAL A 226 -5.25 18.87 -1.80
C VAL A 226 -4.44 19.32 -3.01
N LEU A 227 -3.28 19.92 -2.76
CA LEU A 227 -2.37 20.37 -3.79
C LEU A 227 -1.00 19.74 -3.56
N VAL A 228 -0.34 19.39 -4.66
CA VAL A 228 0.99 18.80 -4.66
C VAL A 228 1.97 19.75 -5.35
N SER A 229 3.05 20.09 -4.66
CA SER A 229 4.19 20.78 -5.27
C SER A 229 5.03 19.74 -5.99
N VAL A 230 5.14 19.85 -7.32
CA VAL A 230 5.85 18.87 -8.14
C VAL A 230 7.20 19.39 -8.56
N TYR A 231 8.20 18.52 -8.49
CA TYR A 231 9.57 18.81 -8.91
C TYR A 231 10.11 17.67 -9.78
N SER A 232 10.92 18.00 -10.78
CA SER A 232 11.76 17.00 -11.43
C SER A 232 12.98 16.70 -10.56
N VAL A 233 13.46 15.47 -10.62
CA VAL A 233 14.60 14.96 -9.84
C VAL A 233 15.64 14.41 -10.80
N THR A 234 16.88 14.89 -10.68
CA THR A 234 18.02 14.52 -11.52
C THR A 234 19.21 14.12 -10.68
#